data_AF-A0A1Y6HG43-F1
#
_entry.id   AF-A0A1Y6HG43-F1
#
_cell.length_a   1.000
_cell.length_b   1.000
_cell.length_c   1.000
_cell.angle_alpha   90.00
_cell.angle_beta   90.00
_cell.angle_gamma   90.00
#
_symmetry.space_group_name_H-M   'P 1'
#
loop_
_entity.id
_entity.type
_entity.pdbx_description
1 polymer ?
#
loop_
_entity_poly.entity_id
_entity_poly.type
_entity_poly.pdbx_seq_one_letter_code
_entity_poly.pdbx_strand_id
1 'polypeptide(L)'
;MCRVLRVNRSGYYAWLCSPNSERAKEDERLLGLIKHHWLASGSVYGHRKITRDLRDLGERCSRHRVHRLMRTEGLGAQVGYGRKPRFHGSARRRPTCLTDSST
;
A
#
# COMPACT_ATOMS: atom_id res chain seq x y z
N MET A 1 5.50 9.61 -30.31
CA MET A 1 6.40 9.67 -29.13
C MET A 1 7.83 9.22 -29.41
N CYS A 2 8.10 8.05 -30.02
CA CYS A 2 9.49 7.60 -30.29
C CYS A 2 10.28 8.42 -31.34
N ARG A 3 9.62 9.26 -32.15
CA ARG A 3 10.31 10.15 -33.12
C ARG A 3 10.89 11.43 -32.51
N VAL A 4 10.38 11.86 -31.35
CA VAL A 4 10.73 13.17 -30.76
C VAL A 4 12.01 13.11 -29.93
N LEU A 5 12.38 11.94 -29.41
CA LEU A 5 13.51 11.79 -28.46
C LEU A 5 14.74 11.05 -29.00
N ARG A 6 14.78 10.65 -30.29
CA ARG A 6 15.91 9.90 -30.90
C ARG A 6 16.42 8.70 -30.04
N VAL A 7 15.55 8.07 -29.26
CA VAL A 7 15.89 6.86 -28.50
C VAL A 7 15.60 5.65 -29.38
N ASN A 8 16.55 4.71 -29.47
CA ASN A 8 16.36 3.49 -30.24
C ASN A 8 15.20 2.67 -29.65
N ARG A 9 14.32 2.13 -30.50
CA ARG A 9 13.15 1.32 -30.08
C ARG A 9 13.57 0.19 -29.14
N SER A 10 14.73 -0.42 -29.40
CA SER A 10 15.30 -1.49 -28.58
C SER A 10 15.66 -1.03 -27.16
N GLY A 11 16.10 0.21 -26.94
CA GLY A 11 16.36 0.75 -25.61
C GLY A 11 15.09 0.97 -24.80
N TYR A 12 14.02 1.42 -25.47
CA TYR A 12 12.69 1.59 -24.86
C TYR A 12 12.10 0.24 -24.42
N TYR A 13 12.19 -0.80 -25.26
CA TYR A 13 11.72 -2.13 -24.91
C TYR A 13 12.67 -2.89 -23.96
N ALA A 14 13.98 -2.67 -24.00
CA ALA A 14 14.93 -3.25 -23.03
C ALA A 14 14.72 -2.71 -21.60
N TRP A 15 14.35 -1.43 -21.49
CA TRP A 15 13.91 -0.85 -20.22
C TRP A 15 12.58 -1.44 -19.75
N LEU A 16 11.64 -1.68 -20.68
CA LEU A 16 10.36 -2.34 -20.41
C LEU A 16 10.52 -3.82 -20.01
N CYS A 17 11.55 -4.49 -20.54
CA CYS A 17 11.82 -5.92 -20.39
C CYS A 17 12.84 -6.27 -19.31
N SER A 18 13.38 -5.30 -18.55
CA SER A 18 14.36 -5.58 -17.49
C SER A 18 13.76 -6.57 -16.48
N PRO A 19 14.11 -7.87 -16.55
CA PRO A 19 13.43 -8.91 -15.83
C PRO A 19 14.04 -8.96 -14.44
N ASN A 20 13.22 -8.71 -13.42
CA ASN A 20 13.55 -8.87 -12.01
C ASN A 20 14.91 -8.28 -11.60
N SER A 21 14.94 -6.94 -11.49
CA SER A 21 16.01 -6.23 -10.79
C SER A 21 16.36 -6.94 -9.47
N GLU A 22 17.61 -6.86 -9.00
CA GLU A 22 18.03 -7.45 -7.71
C GLU A 22 17.06 -7.10 -6.55
N ARG A 23 16.44 -5.91 -6.62
CA ARG A 23 15.40 -5.46 -5.69
C ARG A 23 14.13 -6.32 -5.70
N ALA A 24 13.75 -6.87 -6.85
CA ALA A 24 12.60 -7.77 -6.98
C ALA A 24 12.89 -9.12 -6.32
N LYS A 25 14.12 -9.66 -6.47
CA LYS A 25 14.55 -10.88 -5.78
C LYS A 25 14.57 -10.70 -4.26
N GLU A 26 15.08 -9.55 -3.80
CA GLU A 26 15.01 -9.19 -2.38
C GLU A 26 13.55 -9.02 -1.89
N ASP A 27 12.70 -8.41 -2.71
CA ASP A 27 11.27 -8.25 -2.40
C ASP A 27 10.56 -9.61 -2.27
N GLU A 28 10.89 -10.59 -3.12
CA GLU A 28 10.41 -11.97 -3.03
C GLU A 28 10.90 -12.67 -1.75
N ARG A 29 12.19 -12.56 -1.43
CA ARG A 29 12.76 -13.09 -0.18
C ARG A 29 12.05 -12.48 1.05
N LEU A 30 11.86 -11.16 1.04
CA LEU A 30 11.17 -10.44 2.11
C LEU A 30 9.69 -10.84 2.20
N LEU A 31 9.04 -11.07 1.06
CA LEU A 31 7.67 -11.55 1.00
C LEU A 31 7.50 -12.92 1.67
N GLY A 32 8.47 -13.83 1.49
CA GLY A 32 8.49 -15.12 2.18
C GLY A 32 8.47 -14.96 3.70
N LEU A 33 9.31 -14.09 4.24
CA LEU A 33 9.34 -13.78 5.68
C LEU A 33 8.02 -13.15 6.16
N ILE A 34 7.49 -12.18 5.42
CA ILE A 34 6.21 -11.54 5.74
C ILE A 34 5.09 -12.58 5.80
N LYS A 35 5.01 -13.49 4.82
CA LYS A 35 4.01 -14.56 4.79
C LYS A 35 4.16 -15.50 5.98
N HIS A 36 5.39 -15.88 6.33
CA HIS A 36 5.67 -16.72 7.49
C HIS A 36 5.13 -16.09 8.79
N HIS A 37 5.49 -14.84 9.09
CA HIS A 37 5.01 -14.15 10.29
C HIS A 37 3.50 -13.90 10.29
N TRP A 38 2.93 -13.57 9.13
CA TRP A 38 1.50 -13.36 8.98
C TRP A 38 0.70 -14.64 9.23
N LEU A 39 1.17 -15.78 8.71
CA LEU A 39 0.57 -17.09 8.96
C LEU A 39 0.76 -17.55 10.41
N ALA A 40 1.96 -17.38 10.98
CA ALA A 40 2.24 -17.70 12.38
C ALA A 40 1.35 -16.93 13.36
N SER A 41 0.93 -15.72 12.98
CA SER A 41 0.01 -14.87 13.77
C SER A 41 -1.47 -15.16 13.51
N GLY A 42 -1.80 -16.12 12.65
CA GLY A 42 -3.18 -16.46 12.29
C GLY A 42 -3.94 -15.34 11.58
N SER A 43 -3.30 -14.66 10.63
CA SER A 43 -3.85 -13.55 9.81
C SER A 43 -4.37 -12.31 10.57
N VAL A 44 -4.19 -12.24 11.89
CA VAL A 44 -4.57 -11.08 12.71
C VAL A 44 -3.65 -9.88 12.50
N TYR A 45 -2.39 -10.11 12.13
CA TYR A 45 -1.36 -9.07 12.08
C TYR A 45 -1.42 -8.28 10.77
N GLY A 46 -1.32 -6.96 10.88
CA GLY A 46 -1.14 -6.06 9.74
C GLY A 46 0.31 -5.62 9.58
N HIS A 47 0.59 -4.88 8.49
CA HIS A 47 1.95 -4.43 8.14
C HIS A 47 2.71 -3.74 9.28
N ARG A 48 2.02 -3.04 10.19
CA ARG A 48 2.65 -2.36 11.34
C ARG A 48 3.27 -3.33 12.33
N LYS A 49 2.57 -4.43 12.65
CA LYS A 49 3.05 -5.45 13.58
C LYS A 49 4.17 -6.26 12.94
N ILE A 50 3.95 -6.70 11.70
CA ILE A 50 4.97 -7.44 10.92
C ILE A 50 6.25 -6.62 10.76
N THR A 51 6.17 -5.30 10.53
CA THR A 51 7.37 -4.45 10.46
C THR A 51 8.15 -4.42 11.77
N ARG A 52 7.47 -4.53 12.92
CA ARG A 52 8.12 -4.62 14.23
C ARG A 52 8.81 -5.97 14.39
N ASP A 53 8.11 -7.05 14.08
CA ASP A 53 8.66 -8.42 14.18
C ASP A 53 9.90 -8.58 13.27
N LEU A 54 9.86 -8.02 12.06
CA LEU A 54 11.01 -7.99 11.14
C LEU A 54 12.19 -7.17 11.69
N ARG A 55 11.93 -6.08 12.42
CA ARG A 55 13.00 -5.30 13.05
C ARG A 55 13.64 -6.05 14.22
N ASP A 56 12.84 -6.78 14.98
CA ASP A 56 13.32 -7.60 16.10
C ASP A 56 14.20 -8.76 15.58
N LEU A 57 13.94 -9.23 14.36
CA LEU A 57 14.80 -10.18 13.63
C LEU A 57 16.05 -9.53 13.00
N GLY A 58 16.23 -8.22 13.12
CA GLY A 58 17.38 -7.49 12.56
C GLY A 58 17.25 -7.09 11.09
N GLU A 59 16.09 -7.33 10.46
CA GLU A 59 15.87 -6.93 9.06
C GLU A 59 15.59 -5.42 8.96
N ARG A 60 16.44 -4.70 8.22
CA ARG A 60 16.32 -3.25 8.01
C ARG A 60 15.30 -2.93 6.90
N CYS A 61 14.03 -3.20 7.17
CA CYS A 61 12.95 -2.96 6.22
C CYS A 61 12.13 -1.70 6.58
N SER A 62 11.76 -0.91 5.56
CA SER A 62 10.89 0.24 5.74
C SER A 62 9.42 -0.20 5.85
N ARG A 63 8.64 0.45 6.73
CA ARG A 63 7.20 0.16 6.89
C ARG A 63 6.42 0.28 5.57
N HIS A 64 6.86 1.18 4.69
CA HIS A 64 6.22 1.45 3.40
C HIS A 64 6.51 0.33 2.40
N ARG A 65 7.72 -0.25 2.42
CA ARG A 65 8.08 -1.43 1.61
C ARG A 65 7.22 -2.63 2.00
N VAL A 66 7.13 -2.93 3.31
CA VAL A 66 6.29 -4.01 3.84
C VAL A 66 4.81 -3.80 3.48
N HIS A 67 4.30 -2.58 3.65
CA HIS A 67 2.92 -2.25 3.28
C HIS A 67 2.65 -2.44 1.78
N ARG A 68 3.57 -2.02 0.91
CA ARG A 68 3.44 -2.22 -0.53
C ARG A 68 3.37 -3.71 -0.88
N LEU A 69 4.30 -4.51 -0.36
CA LEU A 69 4.37 -5.94 -0.62
C LEU A 69 3.13 -6.68 -0.12
N MET A 70 2.69 -6.39 1.11
CA MET A 70 1.45 -6.96 1.63
C MET A 70 0.23 -6.57 0.79
N ARG A 71 0.15 -5.31 0.33
CA ARG A 71 -0.96 -4.85 -0.51
C ARG A 71 -0.98 -5.51 -1.88
N THR A 72 0.18 -5.71 -2.51
CA THR A 72 0.29 -6.40 -3.80
C THR A 72 -0.19 -7.85 -3.70
N GLU A 73 0.12 -8.54 -2.61
CA GLU A 73 -0.31 -9.92 -2.37
C GLU A 73 -1.72 -10.04 -1.77
N GLY A 74 -2.41 -8.93 -1.49
CA GLY A 74 -3.71 -8.95 -0.82
C GLY A 74 -3.68 -9.39 0.65
N LEU A 75 -2.49 -9.40 1.27
CA LEU A 75 -2.31 -9.74 2.68
C LEU A 75 -2.73 -8.57 3.56
N GLY A 76 -3.67 -8.83 4.47
CA GLY A 76 -4.21 -7.83 5.38
C GLY A 76 -4.52 -8.42 6.74
N ALA A 77 -4.71 -7.56 7.73
CA ALA A 77 -5.21 -7.98 9.03
C ALA A 77 -6.68 -8.39 8.87
N GLN A 78 -6.97 -9.67 9.04
CA GLN A 78 -8.32 -10.22 9.02
C GLN A 78 -8.85 -10.18 10.45
N VAL A 79 -9.48 -9.07 10.82
CA VAL A 79 -10.01 -8.88 12.18
C VAL A 79 -11.54 -8.90 12.07
N GLY A 80 -12.17 -9.91 12.66
CA GLY A 80 -13.60 -10.25 12.46
C GLY A 80 -14.61 -9.22 13.00
N TYR A 81 -14.19 -8.32 13.89
CA TYR A 81 -15.01 -7.19 14.30
C TYR A 81 -14.77 -6.04 13.32
N GLY A 82 -15.70 -5.90 12.36
CA GLY A 82 -15.67 -4.88 11.32
C GLY A 82 -15.28 -3.50 11.86
N ARG A 83 -14.49 -2.75 11.08
CA ARG A 83 -14.12 -1.38 11.46
C ARG A 83 -15.40 -0.56 11.63
N LYS A 84 -15.63 -0.04 12.85
CA LYS A 84 -16.69 0.94 13.09
C LYS A 84 -16.55 2.06 12.06
N PRO A 85 -17.60 2.38 11.29
CA PRO A 85 -17.50 3.41 10.26
C PRO A 85 -17.03 4.70 10.92
N ARG A 86 -15.95 5.27 10.38
CA ARG A 86 -15.46 6.57 10.85
C ARG A 86 -16.44 7.60 10.31
N PHE A 87 -17.11 8.34 11.20
CA PHE A 87 -17.95 9.45 10.78
C PHE A 87 -17.07 10.48 10.08
N HIS A 88 -17.06 10.46 8.75
CA HIS A 88 -16.49 11.56 7.97
C HIS A 88 -17.43 12.74 8.14
N GLY A 89 -17.02 13.68 8.99
CA GLY A 89 -17.79 14.89 9.26
C GLY A 89 -17.97 15.68 7.97
N SER A 90 -19.07 15.45 7.27
CA SER A 90 -19.61 16.40 6.32
C SER A 90 -20.15 17.57 7.15
N ALA A 91 -19.34 18.62 7.27
CA ALA A 91 -19.80 19.89 7.80
C ALA A 91 -21.03 20.33 6.99
N ARG A 92 -22.21 20.24 7.59
CA ARG A 92 -23.44 20.78 7.00
C ARG A 92 -23.29 22.29 6.92
N ARG A 93 -23.26 22.85 5.71
CA ARG A 93 -23.48 24.28 5.50
C ARG A 93 -24.87 24.62 6.06
N ARG A 94 -24.93 25.57 7.00
CA ARG A 94 -26.20 26.14 7.49
C ARG A 94 -26.93 26.78 6.30
N PRO A 95 -28.25 26.54 6.11
CA PRO A 95 -29.02 27.37 5.22
C PRO A 95 -29.17 28.75 5.89
N THR A 96 -28.63 29.79 5.26
CA THR A 96 -28.99 31.16 5.59
C THR A 96 -30.48 31.29 5.28
N CYS A 97 -31.30 31.57 6.29
CA CYS A 97 -32.70 31.92 6.09
C CYS A 97 -32.74 33.19 5.24
N LEU A 98 -33.12 33.04 3.97
CA LEU A 98 -33.71 34.11 3.17
C LEU A 98 -35.09 34.38 3.79
N THR A 99 -35.21 35.46 4.56
CA THR A 99 -36.51 36.09 4.81
C THR A 99 -36.73 37.12 3.71
N ASP A 100 -37.36 36.67 2.64
CA ASP A 100 -38.23 37.50 1.81
C ASP A 100 -39.58 37.65 2.53
N SER A 101 -40.22 38.81 2.39
CA SER A 101 -41.62 39.22 2.69
C SER A 101 -41.61 40.58 3.41
N SER A 102 -41.68 41.71 2.71
CA SER A 102 -42.89 42.28 2.09
C SER A 102 -43.99 42.57 3.12
N THR A 103 -43.95 43.75 3.73
CA THR A 103 -45.02 44.77 3.76
C THR A 103 -44.42 46.08 4.25
#